data_AF-A0A2P6R3K3-F1
#
_entry.id   AF-A0A2P6R3K3-F1
#
_cell.length_a   1.000
_cell.length_b   1.000
_cell.length_c   1.000
_cell.angle_alpha   90.00
_cell.angle_beta   90.00
_cell.angle_gamma   90.00
#
_symmetry.space_group_name_H-M   'P 1'
#
loop_
_entity.id
_entity.type
_entity.pdbx_description
1 polymer ?
#
loop_
_entity_poly.entity_id
_entity_poly.type
_entity_poly.pdbx_seq_one_letter_code
_entity_poly.pdbx_strand_id
1 'polypeptide(L)' 'MKVTPDAHFQKDLGLDSLDNVEIVMALEEEFKLEIPDKEADKIDSTNLDIEYIYNHPMAW' A
#
# COMPACT_ATOMS: atom_id res chain seq x y z
N MET A 1 13.63 -10.71 -4.19
CA MET A 1 13.36 -9.53 -3.34
C MET A 1 13.26 -9.95 -1.88
N LYS A 2 13.57 -9.04 -0.97
CA LYS A 2 13.24 -9.20 0.45
C LYS A 2 12.26 -8.10 0.79
N VAL A 3 11.02 -8.47 1.13
CA VAL A 3 10.03 -7.50 1.60
C VAL A 3 10.36 -7.21 3.05
N THR A 4 10.73 -5.96 3.32
CA THR A 4 10.92 -5.44 4.68
C THR A 4 9.82 -4.42 4.97
N PRO A 5 9.45 -4.19 6.24
CA PRO A 5 8.49 -3.16 6.59
C PRO A 5 8.87 -1.80 6.01
N ASP A 6 10.17 -1.48 5.95
CA ASP A 6 10.66 -0.22 5.39
C ASP A 6 11.02 -0.29 3.90
N ALA A 7 10.62 -1.36 3.19
CA ALA A 7 10.92 -1.49 1.77
C ALA A 7 10.12 -0.45 0.96
N HIS A 8 10.83 0.28 0.13
CA HIS A 8 10.25 1.21 -0.83
C HIS A 8 9.89 0.47 -2.12
N PHE A 9 8.64 0.59 -2.57
CA PHE A 9 8.10 -0.16 -3.70
C PHE A 9 8.92 0.02 -4.97
N GLN A 10 9.22 1.27 -5.36
CA GLN A 10 10.00 1.55 -6.56
C GLN A 10 11.50 1.31 -6.38
N LYS A 11 12.09 1.72 -5.25
CA LYS A 11 13.56 1.72 -5.09
C LYS A 11 14.12 0.36 -4.66
N ASP A 12 13.43 -0.36 -3.80
CA ASP A 12 13.91 -1.61 -3.21
C ASP A 12 13.27 -2.84 -3.86
N LEU A 13 11.99 -2.72 -4.22
CA LEU A 13 11.24 -3.79 -4.86
C LEU A 13 11.15 -3.63 -6.38
N GLY A 14 11.52 -2.48 -6.93
CA GLY A 14 11.51 -2.24 -8.38
C GLY A 14 10.11 -2.31 -9.00
N LEU A 15 9.08 -2.07 -8.19
CA LEU A 15 7.69 -2.04 -8.62
C LEU A 15 7.41 -0.78 -9.43
N ASP A 16 6.59 -0.92 -10.46
CA ASP A 16 6.15 0.22 -11.26
C ASP A 16 4.84 0.84 -10.73
N SER A 17 4.33 1.85 -11.43
CA SER A 17 3.08 2.51 -11.00
C SER A 17 1.84 1.63 -11.15
N LEU A 18 1.86 0.60 -12.00
CA LEU A 18 0.75 -0.34 -12.15
C LEU A 18 0.75 -1.34 -10.99
N ASP A 19 1.93 -1.82 -10.59
CA ASP A 19 2.10 -2.69 -9.42
C ASP A 19 1.55 -2.02 -8.14
N ASN A 20 1.79 -0.71 -7.97
CA ASN A 20 1.21 0.05 -6.85
C ASN A 20 -0.32 0.05 -6.85
N VAL A 21 -0.95 0.16 -8.02
CA VAL A 21 -2.42 0.11 -8.14
C VAL A 21 -2.95 -1.27 -7.76
N GLU A 22 -2.29 -2.34 -8.19
CA GLU A 22 -2.67 -3.71 -7.83
C GLU A 22 -2.57 -3.95 -6.32
N ILE A 23 -1.51 -3.45 -5.67
CA ILE A 23 -1.34 -3.55 -4.21
C ILE A 23 -2.47 -2.82 -3.48
N VAL A 24 -2.74 -1.57 -3.85
CA VAL A 24 -3.79 -0.77 -3.21
C VAL A 24 -5.15 -1.43 -3.38
N MET A 25 -5.49 -1.90 -4.58
CA MET A 25 -6.75 -2.62 -4.83
C MET A 25 -6.87 -3.90 -3.99
N ALA A 26 -5.78 -4.66 -3.83
CA ALA A 26 -5.79 -5.84 -2.99
C ALA A 26 -5.99 -5.50 -1.49
N LEU A 27 -5.42 -4.40 -1.02
CA LEU A 27 -5.61 -3.90 0.35
C LEU A 27 -7.04 -3.41 0.57
N GLU A 28 -7.61 -2.67 -0.37
CA GLU A 28 -9.02 -2.24 -0.36
C GLU A 28 -9.97 -3.44 -0.25
N GLU A 29 -9.75 -4.49 -1.04
CA GLU A 29 -10.59 -5.69 -1.03
C GLU A 29 -10.45 -6.52 0.25
N GLU A 30 -9.23 -6.72 0.73
CA GLU A 30 -8.92 -7.53 1.93
C GLU A 30 -9.42 -6.85 3.20
N PHE A 31 -9.22 -5.54 3.32
CA PHE A 31 -9.59 -4.76 4.51
C PHE A 31 -10.92 -4.01 4.35
N LYS A 32 -11.66 -4.21 3.24
CA LYS A 32 -12.94 -3.52 3.00
C LYS A 32 -12.85 -2.00 3.17
N LEU A 33 -11.75 -1.42 2.73
CA LEU A 33 -11.45 0.01 2.79
C LEU A 33 -11.45 0.62 1.38
N GLU A 34 -11.48 1.94 1.31
CA GLU A 34 -11.41 2.70 0.04
C GLU A 34 -10.28 3.72 0.19
N ILE A 35 -9.17 3.52 -0.54
CA ILE A 35 -8.01 4.40 -0.57
C ILE A 35 -8.16 5.34 -1.77
N PRO A 36 -8.30 6.66 -1.55
CA PRO A 36 -8.34 7.60 -2.65
C PRO A 36 -7.02 7.57 -3.45
N ASP A 37 -7.09 7.69 -4.79
CA ASP A 37 -5.91 7.74 -5.67
C ASP A 37 -4.80 8.70 -5.17
N LYS A 38 -5.20 9.85 -4.62
CA LYS A 38 -4.27 10.86 -4.09
C LYS A 38 -3.50 10.42 -2.84
N GLU A 39 -4.02 9.45 -2.11
CA GLU A 39 -3.38 8.85 -0.95
C GLU A 39 -2.60 7.60 -1.35
N ALA A 40 -3.16 6.78 -2.24
CA ALA A 40 -2.48 5.67 -2.90
C ALA A 40 -1.15 6.12 -3.55
N ASP A 41 -1.14 7.25 -4.26
CA ASP A 41 0.06 7.86 -4.86
C ASP A 41 1.14 8.24 -3.83
N LYS A 42 0.75 8.45 -2.57
CA LYS A 42 1.67 8.79 -1.47
C LYS A 42 2.18 7.55 -0.74
N ILE A 43 1.55 6.40 -0.93
CA ILE A 43 1.99 5.15 -0.33
C ILE A 43 3.05 4.55 -1.23
N ASP A 44 4.31 4.79 -0.86
CA ASP A 44 5.48 4.38 -1.63
C ASP A 44 6.32 3.29 -0.95
N SER A 45 5.90 2.86 0.24
CA SER A 45 6.58 1.88 1.07
C SER A 45 5.61 1.03 1.90
N THR A 46 6.04 -0.17 2.25
CA THR A 46 5.24 -1.13 3.03
C THR A 46 4.86 -0.58 4.42
N ASN A 47 5.69 0.30 4.99
CA ASN A 47 5.43 0.90 6.30
C ASN A 47 4.23 1.85 6.24
N LEU A 48 4.18 2.68 5.20
CA LEU A 48 3.07 3.62 4.99
C LEU A 48 1.75 2.88 4.74
N ASP A 49 1.77 1.78 3.99
CA ASP A 49 0.60 0.91 3.82
C ASP A 49 0.07 0.39 5.16
N ILE A 50 0.97 -0.20 5.97
CA ILE A 50 0.60 -0.74 7.28
C ILE A 50 0.07 0.36 8.20
N GLU A 51 0.73 1.52 8.24
CA GLU A 51 0.31 2.67 9.03
C GLU A 51 -1.06 3.19 8.56
N TYR A 52 -1.30 3.22 7.25
CA TYR A 52 -2.57 3.64 6.68
C TYR A 52 -3.71 2.74 7.16
N ILE A 53 -3.53 1.43 7.02
CA ILE A 53 -4.53 0.42 7.43
C ILE A 53 -4.76 0.49 8.94
N TYR A 54 -3.70 0.61 9.74
CA TYR A 54 -3.79 0.72 11.19
C TYR A 54 -4.58 1.95 11.64
N ASN A 55 -4.41 3.09 10.95
CA ASN A 55 -5.12 4.33 11.24
C ASN A 55 -6.56 4.37 10.70
N HIS A 56 -6.94 3.42 9.85
CA HIS A 56 -8.29 3.26 9.32
C HIS A 56 -8.92 1.92 9.76
N PRO A 57 -9.21 1.75 11.08
CA PRO A 57 -9.68 0.48 11.65
C PRO A 57 -11.11 0.08 11.23
N MET A 58 -11.71 0.72 10.23
CA MET A 58 -12.95 0.25 9.60
C MET A 58 -12.63 -0.81 8.54
N ALA A 59 -12.07 -1.92 9.00
CA ALA A 59 -11.97 -3.16 8.26
C ALA A 59 -12.73 -4.23 9.05
N TRP A 60 -13.77 -4.81 8.45
CA TRP A 60 -14.61 -5.87 9.00
C TRP A 60 -14.55 -7.10 8.12
#